data_AF-A0A1C3EZY7-F1
#
_entry.id   AF-A0A1C3EZY7-F1
#
_cell.length_a   1.000
_cell.length_b   1.000
_cell.length_c   1.000
_cell.angle_alpha   90.00
_cell.angle_beta   90.00
_cell.angle_gamma   90.00
#
_symmetry.space_group_name_H-M   'P 1'
#
loop_
_entity.id
_entity.type
_entity.pdbx_description
1 polymer ?
#
loop_
_entity_poly.entity_id
_entity_poly.type
_entity_poly.pdbx_seq_one_letter_code
_entity_poly.pdbx_strand_id
1 'polypeptide(L)' 'MKNIPLNEKLEKEKEKLNELANEAWRKGIPLTQDEKFMTQNQKVDVLVAEIQRRNTYKPTTVVP' A
#
# COMPACT_ATOMS: atom_id res chain seq x y z
N MET A 1 15.54 -12.17 -2.28
CA MET A 1 15.60 -12.11 -0.80
C MET A 1 14.20 -11.83 -0.29
N LYS A 2 13.72 -12.61 0.67
CA LYS A 2 12.32 -12.62 1.10
C LYS A 2 11.99 -11.31 1.85
N ASN A 3 11.26 -10.38 1.21
CA ASN A 3 10.75 -9.13 1.81
C ASN A 3 9.63 -9.38 2.86
N ILE A 4 9.70 -10.49 3.62
CA ILE A 4 8.69 -10.91 4.60
C ILE A 4 8.24 -9.76 5.52
N PRO A 5 9.15 -8.99 6.17
CA PRO A 5 8.70 -7.95 7.11
C PRO A 5 8.00 -6.76 6.42
N LEU A 6 8.31 -6.51 5.14
CA LEU A 6 7.70 -5.42 4.37
C LEU A 6 6.30 -5.83 3.88
N ASN A 7 6.13 -7.11 3.52
CA ASN A 7 4.83 -7.68 3.16
C ASN A 7 3.88 -7.74 4.36
N GLU A 8 4.34 -8.20 5.53
CA GLU A 8 3.51 -8.23 6.74
C GLU A 8 3.07 -6.83 7.16
N LYS A 9 3.95 -5.83 7.03
CA LYS A 9 3.61 -4.43 7.28
C LYS A 9 2.57 -3.93 6.28
N LEU A 10 2.71 -4.28 5.00
CA LEU A 10 1.73 -3.92 3.97
C LEU A 10 0.36 -4.53 4.26
N GLU A 11 0.30 -5.80 4.67
CA GLU A 11 -0.97 -6.47 5.00
C GLU A 11 -1.70 -5.76 6.14
N LYS A 12 -1.01 -5.42 7.23
CA LYS A 12 -1.59 -4.67 8.36
C LYS A 12 -2.14 -3.30 7.94
N GLU A 13 -1.41 -2.57 7.09
CA GLU A 13 -1.86 -1.26 6.64
C GLU A 13 -3.02 -1.35 5.65
N LYS A 14 -3.11 -2.43 4.84
CA LYS A 14 -4.26 -2.72 3.97
C LYS A 14 -5.49 -3.14 4.75
N GLU A 15 -5.33 -3.88 5.86
CA GLU A 15 -6.44 -4.24 6.74
C GLU A 15 -7.11 -2.99 7.33
N LYS A 16 -6.30 -2.06 7.87
CA LYS A 16 -6.79 -0.76 8.35
C LYS A 16 -7.48 0.05 7.25
N LEU A 17 -6.93 0.04 6.03
CA LEU A 17 -7.53 0.73 4.89
C LEU A 17 -8.91 0.15 4.54
N ASN A 18 -9.06 -1.19 4.64
CA ASN A 18 -10.32 -1.88 4.41
C ASN A 18 -11.37 -1.57 5.49
N GLU A 19 -10.96 -1.46 6.75
CA GLU A 19 -11.84 -1.01 7.84
C GLU A 19 -12.36 0.42 7.58
N LEU A 20 -11.49 1.35 7.20
CA LEU A 20 -11.87 2.71 6.86
C LEU A 20 -12.79 2.77 5.64
N ALA A 21 -12.54 1.95 4.61
CA ALA A 21 -13.45 1.84 3.47
C ALA A 21 -14.84 1.35 3.87
N ASN A 22 -14.91 0.34 4.74
CA ASN A 22 -16.20 -0.15 5.26
C ASN A 22 -16.93 0.91 6.09
N GLU A 23 -16.20 1.68 6.90
CA GLU A 23 -16.77 2.78 7.67
C GLU A 23 -17.33 3.89 6.75
N ALA A 24 -16.55 4.32 5.76
CA ALA A 24 -16.97 5.31 4.78
C ALA A 24 -18.18 4.82 3.96
N TRP A 25 -18.16 3.55 3.53
CA TRP A 25 -19.28 2.91 2.84
C TRP A 25 -20.56 2.91 3.68
N ARG A 26 -20.47 2.52 4.96
CA ARG A 26 -21.61 2.54 5.90
C ARG A 26 -22.17 3.93 6.11
N LYS A 27 -21.34 4.97 6.02
CA LYS A 27 -21.75 6.37 6.13
C LYS A 27 -22.19 6.98 4.80
N GLY A 28 -22.07 6.25 3.69
CA GLY A 28 -22.34 6.78 2.35
C GLY A 28 -21.35 7.88 1.91
N ILE A 29 -20.16 7.93 2.51
CA ILE A 29 -19.12 8.91 2.20
C ILE A 29 -18.26 8.34 1.07
N PRO A 30 -18.10 9.05 -0.05
CA PRO A 30 -17.14 8.65 -1.08
C PRO A 30 -15.72 8.57 -0.50
N LEU A 31 -15.00 7.49 -0.80
CA LEU A 31 -13.65 7.24 -0.27
C LEU A 31 -12.67 8.40 -0.55
N THR A 32 -12.84 9.08 -1.67
CA THR A 32 -12.04 10.24 -2.08
C THR A 32 -12.29 11.49 -1.23
N GLN A 33 -13.41 11.53 -0.49
CA GLN A 33 -13.78 12.62 0.41
C GLN A 33 -13.51 12.28 1.88
N ASP A 34 -13.15 11.04 2.19
CA ASP A 34 -12.75 10.63 3.54
C ASP A 34 -11.24 10.87 3.71
N GLU A 35 -10.88 11.95 4.42
CA GLU A 35 -9.48 12.32 4.67
C GLU A 35 -8.69 11.23 5.41
N LYS A 36 -9.34 10.47 6.31
CA LYS A 36 -8.67 9.38 7.05
C LYS A 36 -8.36 8.24 6.09
N PHE A 37 -9.31 7.89 5.22
CA PHE A 37 -9.09 6.91 4.18
C PHE A 37 -7.96 7.34 3.25
N MET A 38 -7.99 8.59 2.75
CA MET A 38 -6.97 9.10 1.82
C MET A 38 -5.57 9.11 2.43
N THR A 39 -5.46 9.51 3.71
CA THR A 39 -4.18 9.50 4.43
C THR A 39 -3.64 8.08 4.59
N GLN A 40 -4.50 7.11 4.91
CA GLN A 40 -4.11 5.71 5.01
C GLN A 40 -3.76 5.11 3.65
N ASN A 41 -4.50 5.49 2.60
CA ASN A 41 -4.25 5.06 1.22
C ASN A 41 -2.85 5.48 0.77
N GLN A 42 -2.47 6.74 1.04
CA GLN A 42 -1.14 7.23 0.72
C GLN A 42 0.00 6.42 1.39
N LYS A 43 -0.20 5.95 2.63
CA LYS A 43 0.80 5.10 3.31
C LYS A 43 0.95 3.75 2.62
N VAL A 44 -0.18 3.15 2.22
CA VAL A 44 -0.18 1.89 1.46
C VAL A 44 0.51 2.10 0.11
N ASP A 45 0.24 3.19 -0.60
CA ASP A 45 0.87 3.51 -1.89
C ASP A 45 2.40 3.65 -1.77
N VAL A 46 2.89 4.34 -0.73
CA VAL A 46 4.33 4.46 -0.47
C VAL A 46 4.97 3.09 -0.19
N LEU A 47 4.35 2.25 0.64
CA LEU A 47 4.85 0.91 0.93
C LEU A 47 4.89 0.02 -0.31
N VAL A 48 3.84 0.07 -1.15
CA VAL A 48 3.79 -0.66 -2.41
C VAL A 48 4.87 -0.17 -3.36
N ALA A 49 5.08 1.14 -3.48
CA ALA A 49 6.13 1.70 -4.31
C ALA A 49 7.53 1.27 -3.85
N GLU A 50 7.78 1.21 -2.53
CA GLU A 50 9.04 0.68 -1.98
C GLU A 50 9.23 -0.81 -2.29
N ILE A 51 8.20 -1.63 -2.10
CA ILE A 51 8.23 -3.06 -2.43
C ILE A 51 8.50 -3.25 -3.92
N GLN A 52 7.80 -2.50 -4.78
CA GLN A 52 7.97 -2.56 -6.22
C GLN A 52 9.39 -2.17 -6.60
N ARG A 53 9.93 -1.05 -6.11
CA ARG A 53 11.33 -0.64 -6.35
C ARG A 53 12.30 -1.75 -5.96
N ARG A 54 12.13 -2.36 -4.78
CA ARG A 54 12.99 -3.48 -4.33
C ARG A 54 12.85 -4.73 -5.20
N ASN A 55 11.68 -4.97 -5.80
CA ASN A 55 11.43 -6.11 -6.68
C ASN A 55 11.81 -5.84 -8.15
N THR A 56 11.77 -4.58 -8.63
CA THR A 56 12.10 -4.18 -10.00
C THR A 56 13.56 -3.84 -10.21
N TYR A 57 14.36 -3.62 -9.16
CA TYR A 57 15.82 -3.68 -9.24
C TYR A 57 16.27 -5.13 -9.50
N LYS A 58 16.17 -5.58 -10.75
CA LYS A 58 17.06 -6.60 -11.33
C LYS A 58 18.23 -5.82 -11.94
N PRO A 59 19.49 -6.00 -11.50
CA PRO A 59 20.61 -5.44 -12.26
C PRO A 59 20.55 -6.07 -13.65
N THR A 60 20.20 -5.27 -14.66
CA THR A 60 20.37 -5.66 -16.05
C THR A 60 21.87 -5.85 -16.22
N THR A 61 22.33 -7.09 -16.35
CA THR A 61 23.65 -7.35 -16.93
C THR A 61 23.58 -6.79 -18.34
N VAL A 62 24.08 -5.57 -18.52
CA VAL A 62 24.47 -5.08 -19.82
C VAL A 62 25.62 -5.97 -20.27
N VAL A 63 25.27 -7.02 -21.03
CA VAL A 63 26.25 -7.81 -21.76
C VAL A 63 26.83 -6.91 -22.86
N PRO A 64 28.17 -6.81 -22.96
CA PRO A 64 28.86 -5.86 -23.83
C PRO A 64 28.60 -6.09 -25.32
#